data_AF-A0A2R6B2C2-F1
#
_entry.id   AF-A0A2R6B2C2-F1
#
_cell.length_a   1.000
_cell.length_b   1.000
_cell.length_c   1.000
_cell.angle_alpha   90.00
_cell.angle_beta   90.00
_cell.angle_gamma   90.00
#
_symmetry.space_group_name_H-M   'P 1'
#
loop_
_entity.id
_entity.type
_entity.pdbx_description
1 polymer ?
#
loop_
_entity_poly.entity_id
_entity_poly.type
_entity_poly.pdbx_seq_one_letter_code
_entity_poly.pdbx_strand_id
1 'polypeptide(L)'
;FDKEALALLKKAGVLGLIVPEKEVSTPFVFEEIEMPLVSVSRVEFYELPGVNVGAVSSDVIKTISEEKKELQKRVRARKMEELRRMLVEGGAFED
;
A
#
# COMPACT_ATOMS: atom_id res chain seq x y z
N PHE A 1 0.39 0.87 -12.90
CA PHE A 1 -0.10 -0.46 -12.51
C PHE A 1 -1.62 -0.43 -12.47
N ASP A 2 -2.26 -1.36 -13.16
CA ASP A 2 -3.70 -1.57 -13.00
C ASP A 2 -3.98 -2.41 -11.73
N LYS A 3 -5.26 -2.44 -11.33
CA LYS A 3 -5.71 -3.11 -10.11
C LYS A 3 -5.56 -4.63 -10.17
N GLU A 4 -5.69 -5.22 -11.36
CA GLU A 4 -5.67 -6.67 -11.57
C GLU A 4 -4.27 -7.23 -11.39
N ALA A 5 -3.27 -6.58 -11.99
CA ALA A 5 -1.85 -6.91 -11.83
C ALA A 5 -1.43 -6.85 -10.36
N LEU A 6 -1.84 -5.80 -9.65
CA LEU A 6 -1.50 -5.66 -8.24
C LEU A 6 -2.23 -6.68 -7.34
N ALA A 7 -3.47 -7.06 -7.69
CA ALA A 7 -4.18 -8.13 -7.01
C ALA A 7 -3.50 -9.49 -7.20
N LEU A 8 -2.95 -9.76 -8.40
CA LEU A 8 -2.16 -10.96 -8.67
C LEU A 8 -0.87 -10.99 -7.83
N LEU A 9 -0.15 -9.87 -7.73
CA LEU A 9 1.04 -9.76 -6.88
C LEU A 9 0.70 -10.04 -5.41
N LYS A 10 -0.40 -9.47 -4.91
CA LYS A 10 -0.88 -9.73 -3.54
C LYS A 10 -1.19 -11.21 -3.31
N LYS A 11 -1.84 -11.87 -4.26
CA LYS A 11 -2.13 -13.32 -4.21
C LYS A 11 -0.87 -14.17 -4.25
N ALA A 12 0.16 -13.73 -4.97
CA ALA A 12 1.48 -14.37 -5.02
C ALA A 12 2.31 -14.18 -3.74
N GLY A 13 1.78 -13.48 -2.73
CA GLY A 13 2.45 -13.28 -1.44
C GLY A 13 3.41 -12.09 -1.42
N VAL A 14 3.39 -11.23 -2.43
CA VAL A 14 4.18 -9.98 -2.42
C VAL A 14 3.73 -9.10 -1.27
N LEU A 15 4.68 -8.68 -0.44
CA LEU A 15 4.41 -7.92 0.79
C LEU A 15 4.22 -6.42 0.55
N GLY A 16 4.86 -5.90 -0.49
CA GLY A 16 4.92 -4.48 -0.85
C GLY A 16 5.80 -4.28 -2.07
N LEU A 17 5.83 -3.08 -2.63
CA LEU A 17 6.78 -2.71 -3.66
C LEU A 17 7.79 -1.72 -3.13
N ILE A 18 9.05 -1.92 -3.51
CA ILE A 18 10.11 -0.94 -3.31
C ILE A 18 10.24 -0.15 -4.61
N VAL A 19 10.24 1.17 -4.52
CA VAL A 19 10.23 2.07 -5.69
C VAL A 19 11.41 3.04 -5.64
N PRO A 20 12.00 3.40 -6.79
CA PRO A 20 13.26 4.16 -6.84
C PRO A 20 13.14 5.63 -6.41
N GLU A 21 11.92 6.17 -6.32
CA GLU A 21 11.67 7.57 -6.00
C GLU A 21 11.96 7.87 -4.53
N LYS A 22 12.56 9.05 -4.24
CA LYS A 22 12.86 9.50 -2.87
C LYS A 22 11.61 9.77 -2.03
N GLU A 23 10.58 10.32 -2.65
CA GLU A 23 9.27 10.54 -2.03
C GLU A 23 8.22 9.79 -2.83
N VAL A 24 7.37 9.06 -2.13
CA VAL A 24 6.38 8.18 -2.74
C VAL A 24 5.00 8.67 -2.33
N SER A 25 4.29 9.30 -3.27
CA SER A 25 2.85 9.44 -3.14
C SER A 25 2.22 8.07 -3.43
N THR A 26 1.35 7.58 -2.55
CA THR A 26 0.68 6.29 -2.77
C THR A 26 -0.52 6.51 -3.68
N PRO A 27 -0.52 6.02 -4.95
CA PRO A 27 -1.66 6.20 -5.83
C PRO A 27 -2.87 5.45 -5.26
N PHE A 28 -4.08 5.97 -5.51
CA PHE A 28 -5.33 5.43 -4.94
C PHE A 28 -5.49 3.93 -5.15
N VAL A 29 -5.11 3.40 -6.32
CA VAL A 29 -5.19 1.96 -6.63
C VAL A 29 -4.38 1.08 -5.65
N PHE A 30 -3.27 1.58 -5.12
CA PHE A 30 -2.45 0.88 -4.11
C PHE A 30 -3.11 0.93 -2.73
N GLU A 31 -3.79 2.02 -2.42
CA GLU A 31 -4.59 2.13 -1.19
C GLU A 31 -5.77 1.16 -1.21
N GLU A 32 -6.50 1.07 -2.33
CA GLU A 32 -7.66 0.18 -2.47
C GLU A 32 -7.33 -1.29 -2.20
N ILE A 33 -6.19 -1.74 -2.70
CA ILE A 33 -5.72 -3.11 -2.52
C ILE A 33 -4.87 -3.30 -1.26
N GLU A 34 -4.63 -2.23 -0.50
CA GLU A 34 -3.79 -2.19 0.69
C GLU A 34 -2.36 -2.72 0.45
N MET A 35 -1.74 -2.34 -0.67
CA MET A 35 -0.36 -2.70 -1.02
C MET A 35 0.58 -1.55 -0.68
N PRO A 36 1.50 -1.72 0.30
CA PRO A 36 2.41 -0.64 0.67
C PRO A 36 3.45 -0.39 -0.43
N LEU A 37 3.81 0.89 -0.58
CA LEU A 37 4.93 1.34 -1.40
C LEU A 37 6.00 1.93 -0.48
N VAL A 38 7.25 1.50 -0.66
CA VAL A 38 8.38 1.99 0.13
C VAL A 38 9.47 2.52 -0.80
N SER A 39 9.97 3.72 -0.51
CA SER A 39 11.09 4.30 -1.25
C SER A 39 12.38 3.52 -0.99
N VAL A 40 13.22 3.32 -2.01
CA VAL A 40 14.61 2.87 -1.86
C VAL A 40 15.43 3.77 -0.91
N SER A 41 15.04 5.04 -0.70
CA SER A 41 15.72 5.92 0.26
C SER A 41 15.47 5.53 1.72
N ARG A 42 14.43 4.71 1.99
CA ARG A 42 14.02 4.27 3.33
C ARG A 42 14.51 2.86 3.66
N VAL A 43 15.12 2.16 2.72
CA VAL A 43 15.45 0.73 2.85
C VAL A 43 16.80 0.44 2.23
N GLU A 44 17.59 -0.42 2.87
CA GLU A 44 18.81 -0.94 2.26
C GLU A 44 18.47 -2.06 1.27
N PHE A 45 18.79 -1.82 0.00
CA PHE A 45 18.60 -2.77 -1.09
C PHE A 45 19.93 -2.97 -1.84
N TYR A 46 20.32 -4.23 -2.01
CA TYR A 46 21.55 -4.62 -2.69
C TYR A 46 21.20 -5.38 -3.95
N GLU A 47 21.42 -4.79 -5.12
CA GLU A 47 21.27 -5.47 -6.40
C GLU A 47 22.34 -6.55 -6.56
N LEU A 48 21.93 -7.75 -6.96
CA LEU A 48 22.86 -8.83 -7.26
C LEU A 48 23.23 -8.78 -8.75
N PRO A 49 24.52 -8.64 -9.11
CA PRO A 49 24.93 -8.48 -10.49
C PRO A 49 24.59 -9.72 -11.32
N GLY A 50 24.05 -9.50 -12.51
CA GLY A 50 23.69 -10.56 -13.46
C GLY A 50 22.33 -11.22 -13.24
N VAL A 51 21.54 -10.76 -12.27
CA VAL A 51 20.17 -11.22 -12.03
C VAL A 51 19.21 -10.07 -11.70
N ASN A 52 17.92 -10.21 -12.03
CA ASN A 52 16.88 -9.24 -11.67
C ASN A 52 16.37 -9.47 -10.23
N VAL A 53 17.29 -9.69 -9.29
CA VAL A 53 16.99 -9.96 -7.88
C VAL A 53 17.95 -9.13 -7.03
N GLY A 54 17.45 -8.60 -5.92
CA GLY A 54 18.30 -7.97 -4.91
C GLY A 54 18.02 -8.51 -3.52
N ALA A 55 18.99 -8.36 -2.64
CA ALA A 55 18.86 -8.68 -1.23
C ALA A 55 18.38 -7.45 -0.47
N VAL A 56 17.52 -7.67 0.51
CA VAL A 56 17.09 -6.66 1.48
C VAL A 56 17.40 -7.14 2.88
N SER A 57 17.69 -6.22 3.80
CA SER A 57 17.82 -6.58 5.21
C SER A 57 16.47 -7.01 5.79
N SER A 58 16.48 -7.76 6.89
CA SER A 58 15.25 -8.16 7.58
C SER A 58 14.47 -6.97 8.13
N ASP A 59 15.13 -5.83 8.38
CA ASP A 59 14.48 -4.61 8.84
C ASP A 59 13.60 -3.98 7.75
N VAL A 60 13.94 -4.16 6.47
CA VAL A 60 13.08 -3.75 5.35
C VAL A 60 11.71 -4.42 5.41
N ILE A 61 11.65 -5.69 5.82
CA ILE A 61 10.39 -6.42 5.99
C ILE A 61 9.54 -5.77 7.09
N LYS A 62 10.18 -5.33 8.19
CA LYS A 62 9.48 -4.61 9.27
C LYS A 62 8.94 -3.27 8.75
N THR A 63 9.74 -2.51 8.02
CA THR A 63 9.33 -1.23 7.42
C THR A 63 8.13 -1.40 6.50
N ILE A 64 8.15 -2.40 5.61
CA ILE A 64 7.01 -2.71 4.73
C ILE A 64 5.76 -3.07 5.55
N SER A 65 5.93 -3.86 6.61
CA SER A 65 4.84 -4.26 7.52
C SER A 65 4.23 -3.07 8.26
N GLU A 66 5.04 -2.14 8.73
CA GLU A 66 4.59 -0.91 9.39
C GLU A 66 3.84 0.01 8.42
N GLU A 67 4.39 0.23 7.22
CA GLU A 67 3.72 1.04 6.19
C GLU A 67 2.37 0.40 5.78
N LYS A 68 2.30 -0.93 5.73
CA LYS A 68 1.04 -1.64 5.51
C LYS A 68 0.01 -1.37 6.60
N LYS A 69 0.43 -1.39 7.88
CA LYS A 69 -0.47 -1.09 9.00
C LYS A 69 -1.00 0.34 8.93
N GLU A 70 -0.13 1.31 8.64
CA GLU A 70 -0.53 2.71 8.49
C GLU A 70 -1.46 2.91 7.29
N LEU A 71 -1.17 2.26 6.17
CA LEU A 71 -2.04 2.26 5.00
C LEU A 71 -3.44 1.72 5.33
N GLN A 72 -3.51 0.58 6.03
CA GLN A 72 -4.79 -0.01 6.45
C GLN A 72 -5.57 0.90 7.41
N LYS A 73 -4.89 1.61 8.32
CA LYS A 73 -5.53 2.61 9.18
C LYS A 73 -6.13 3.75 8.36
N ARG A 74 -5.36 4.31 7.41
CA ARG A 74 -5.83 5.39 6.51
C ARG A 74 -7.06 4.95 5.70
N VAL A 75 -7.01 3.75 5.10
CA VAL A 75 -8.11 3.19 4.31
C VAL A 75 -9.35 2.97 5.16
N ARG A 76 -9.20 2.40 6.36
CA ARG A 76 -10.33 2.20 7.30
C ARG A 76 -10.95 3.52 7.75
N ALA A 77 -10.12 4.52 8.09
CA ALA A 77 -10.61 5.83 8.48
C ALA A 77 -11.45 6.49 7.36
N ARG A 78 -10.97 6.41 6.12
CA ARG A 78 -11.70 6.93 4.95
C ARG A 78 -13.04 6.21 4.73
N LYS A 79 -13.04 4.88 4.78
CA LYS A 79 -14.27 4.07 4.64
C LYS A 79 -15.29 4.36 5.74
N MET A 80 -14.83 4.55 6.99
CA MET A 80 -15.72 4.91 8.09
C MET A 80 -16.33 6.30 7.91
N GLU A 81 -15.56 7.24 7.38
CA GLU A 81 -16.07 8.59 7.09
C GLU A 81 -17.10 8.59 5.95
N GLU A 82 -16.85 7.82 4.89
CA GLU A 82 -17.83 7.60 3.81
C GLU A 82 -19.13 6.97 4.34
N LEU A 83 -19.04 5.95 5.18
CA LEU A 83 -20.22 5.32 5.80
C LEU A 83 -21.00 6.31 6.67
N ARG A 84 -20.31 7.13 7.49
CA ARG A 84 -20.97 8.18 8.28
C ARG A 84 -21.70 9.19 7.40
N ARG A 85 -21.05 9.63 6.32
CA ARG A 85 -21.63 10.56 5.36
C ARG A 85 -22.89 9.98 4.71
N MET A 86 -22.84 8.72 4.27
CA MET A 86 -23.99 8.03 3.68
C MET A 86 -25.15 7.86 4.66
N LEU A 87 -24.89 7.63 5.95
CA LEU A 87 -25.94 7.54 6.97
C LEU A 87 -26.61 8.90 7.22
N VAL A 88 -25.83 9.98 7.22
CA VAL A 88 -26.36 11.35 7.39
C VAL A 88 -27.14 11.81 6.15
N GLU A 89 -26.62 11.55 4.95
CA GLU A 89 -27.28 11.92 3.69
C GLU A 89 -28.47 11.00 3.37
N GLY A 90 -28.41 9.72 3.73
CA GLY A 90 -29.49 8.74 3.53
C GLY A 90 -30.65 8.88 4.51
N GLY A 91 -30.40 9.37 5.73
CA GLY A 91 -31.44 9.70 6.70
C GLY A 91 -32.24 10.97 6.36
N ALA A 92 -31.88 11.70 5.30
CA ALA A 92 -32.60 12.89 4.85
C ALA A 92 -33.70 12.62 3.80
N PHE A 93 -33.93 11.34 3.44
CA PHE A 93 -34.94 10.91 2.46
C PHE A 93 -36.10 10.11 3.08
N GLU A 94 -36.13 9.95 4.40
CA GLU A 94 -37.24 9.34 5.15
C GLU A 94 -37.92 10.39 6.04
N ASP A 95 -38.58 11.38 5.45
CA ASP A 95 -39.63 12.20 6.08
C ASP A 95 -40.71 12.57 5.05
#